data_AF-A0A1S3LRL4-F1
#
_entry.id   AF-A0A1S3LRL4-F1
#
_cell.length_a   1.000
_cell.length_b   1.000
_cell.length_c   1.000
_cell.angle_alpha   90.00
_cell.angle_beta   90.00
_cell.angle_gamma   90.00
#
_symmetry.space_group_name_H-M   'P 1'
#
loop_
_entity.id
_entity.type
_entity.pdbx_description
1 polymer ?
#
loop_
_entity_poly.entity_id
_entity_poly.type
_entity_poly.pdbx_seq_one_letter_code
_entity_poly.pdbx_strand_id
1 'polypeptide(L)'
;MSSVCYRIPSTVRSWVWGEPLTQISASFKAQRQRKQRKVQEILTGLKLPFSLVDCEIVYLVSKRAAKLCAAGLATIGNCIRGNRGLDKLCINVGVDGSVYTEHPKFSERLKETVSILAPKCKLTFYV
;
A
#
# COMPACT_ATOMS: atom_id res chain seq x y z
N MET A 1 2.41 -25.02 -25.29
CA MET A 1 3.33 -24.40 -24.31
C MET A 1 2.94 -22.94 -24.19
N SER A 2 2.29 -22.60 -23.08
CA SER A 2 1.57 -21.33 -22.91
C SER A 2 2.52 -20.24 -22.42
N SER A 3 2.74 -19.21 -23.24
CA SER A 3 3.58 -18.05 -22.94
C SER A 3 2.89 -17.16 -21.90
N VAL A 4 3.42 -17.13 -20.67
CA VAL A 4 3.00 -16.18 -19.64
C VAL A 4 3.75 -14.86 -19.85
N CYS A 5 3.09 -13.91 -20.51
CA CYS A 5 3.62 -12.57 -20.72
C CYS A 5 3.35 -11.71 -19.48
N TYR A 6 4.28 -11.67 -18.53
CA TYR A 6 4.17 -10.73 -17.40
C TYR A 6 4.31 -9.30 -17.91
N ARG A 7 3.24 -8.50 -17.80
CA ARG A 7 3.24 -7.07 -18.15
C ARG A 7 4.01 -6.30 -17.07
N ILE A 8 5.30 -6.13 -17.30
CA ILE A 8 6.21 -5.35 -16.46
C ILE A 8 5.85 -3.84 -16.59
N PRO A 9 5.78 -3.08 -15.48
CA PRO A 9 5.52 -1.63 -15.51
C PRO A 9 6.57 -0.88 -16.36
N SER A 10 6.14 0.14 -17.10
CA SER A 10 6.99 0.92 -18.03
C SER A 10 8.22 1.56 -17.35
N THR A 11 8.19 1.78 -16.04
CA THR A 11 9.31 2.30 -15.24
C THR A 11 10.48 1.32 -15.13
N VAL A 12 10.26 0.01 -15.28
CA VAL A 12 11.32 -1.00 -15.14
C VAL A 12 12.13 -1.14 -16.43
N ARG A 13 11.60 -0.68 -17.58
CA ARG A 13 12.24 -0.85 -18.89
C ARG A 13 13.60 -0.13 -19.00
N SER A 14 13.80 0.96 -18.26
CA SER A 14 15.08 1.68 -18.20
C SER A 14 16.12 1.08 -17.25
N TRP A 15 15.73 0.13 -16.38
CA TRP A 15 16.62 -0.51 -15.39
C TRP A 15 17.15 -1.86 -15.87
N VAL A 16 16.63 -2.38 -16.98
CA VAL A 16 16.92 -3.75 -17.46
C VAL A 16 18.17 -3.82 -18.34
N TRP A 17 18.69 -2.69 -18.81
CA TRP A 17 19.88 -2.64 -19.66
C TRP A 17 21.06 -1.98 -18.92
N GLY A 18 21.70 -2.72 -18.02
CA GLY A 18 23.03 -2.34 -17.52
C GLY A 18 23.37 -2.67 -16.06
N GLU A 19 22.39 -2.94 -15.20
CA GLU A 19 22.69 -3.17 -13.77
C GLU A 19 22.94 -4.67 -13.48
N PRO A 20 24.03 -5.03 -12.77
CA PRO A 20 24.24 -6.39 -12.30
C PRO A 20 23.05 -6.89 -11.48
N LEU A 21 22.63 -8.14 -11.66
CA LEU A 21 21.56 -8.77 -10.85
C LEU A 21 21.79 -8.62 -9.34
N THR A 22 23.06 -8.51 -8.92
CA THR A 22 23.48 -8.19 -7.55
C THR A 22 23.04 -6.80 -7.10
N GLN A 23 23.15 -5.75 -7.91
CA GLN A 23 22.69 -4.39 -7.59
C GLN A 23 21.16 -4.24 -7.59
N ILE A 24 20.46 -4.95 -8.47
CA ILE A 24 18.98 -5.01 -8.44
C ILE A 24 18.53 -5.71 -7.16
N SER A 25 19.15 -6.84 -6.81
CA SER A 25 18.85 -7.56 -5.57
C SER A 25 19.21 -6.75 -4.32
N ALA A 26 20.30 -5.98 -4.36
CA ALA A 26 20.74 -5.11 -3.28
C ALA A 26 19.80 -3.91 -3.11
N SER A 27 19.35 -3.28 -4.20
CA SER A 27 18.35 -2.20 -4.16
C SER A 27 17.01 -2.70 -3.63
N PHE A 28 16.59 -3.91 -4.02
CA PHE A 28 15.38 -4.53 -3.50
C PHE A 28 15.50 -4.91 -2.02
N LYS A 29 16.65 -5.47 -1.60
CA LYS A 29 16.98 -5.78 -0.19
C LYS A 29 17.09 -4.51 0.66
N ALA A 30 17.71 -3.44 0.16
CA ALA A 30 17.82 -2.15 0.83
C ALA A 30 16.46 -1.45 0.97
N GLN A 31 15.61 -1.52 -0.06
CA GLN A 31 14.21 -1.06 0.05
C GLN A 31 13.41 -1.88 1.07
N ARG A 32 13.67 -3.19 1.20
CA ARG A 32 13.06 -4.07 2.20
C ARG A 32 13.56 -3.75 3.63
N GLN A 33 14.85 -3.50 3.81
CA GLN A 33 15.44 -3.09 5.10
C GLN A 33 14.96 -1.71 5.57
N ARG A 34 14.82 -0.72 4.67
CA ARG A 34 14.24 0.58 5.02
C ARG A 34 12.78 0.46 5.49
N LYS A 35 12.01 -0.46 4.91
CA LYS A 35 10.61 -0.73 5.31
C LYS A 35 10.51 -1.38 6.70
N GLN A 36 11.50 -2.17 7.09
CA GLN A 36 11.48 -2.89 8.37
C GLN A 36 11.83 -1.99 9.56
N ARG A 37 12.68 -0.96 9.39
CA ARG A 37 13.09 -0.07 10.51
C ARG A 37 11.92 0.59 11.25
N LYS A 38 10.94 1.13 10.53
CA LYS A 38 9.77 1.74 11.17
C LYS A 38 8.85 0.73 11.85
N VAL A 39 8.77 -0.49 11.31
CA VAL A 39 8.02 -1.57 11.98
C VAL A 39 8.74 -1.99 13.26
N GLN A 40 10.07 -2.02 13.23
CA GLN A 40 10.90 -2.26 14.42
C GLN A 40 10.69 -1.16 15.47
N GLU A 41 10.65 0.11 15.08
CA GLU A 41 10.36 1.23 15.99
C GLU A 41 8.99 1.07 16.67
N ILE A 42 7.94 0.72 15.92
CA ILE A 42 6.61 0.45 16.47
C ILE A 42 6.63 -0.72 17.45
N LEU A 43 7.25 -1.85 17.09
CA LEU A 43 7.33 -3.04 17.95
C LEU A 43 8.17 -2.79 19.21
N THR A 44 9.24 -1.99 19.09
CA THR A 44 10.06 -1.54 20.22
C THR A 44 9.25 -0.65 21.16
N GLY A 45 8.44 0.26 20.61
CA GLY A 45 7.51 1.09 21.39
C GLY A 45 6.47 0.28 22.16
N LEU A 46 6.10 -0.89 21.65
CA LEU A 46 5.21 -1.86 22.31
C LEU A 46 5.92 -2.77 23.33
N LYS A 47 7.25 -2.60 23.55
CA LYS A 47 8.08 -3.39 24.46
C LYS A 47 8.06 -4.91 24.17
N LEU A 48 7.87 -5.29 22.91
CA LEU A 48 7.87 -6.69 22.50
C LEU A 48 9.23 -7.09 21.92
N PRO A 49 9.79 -8.26 22.27
CA PRO A 49 10.92 -8.80 21.53
C PRO A 49 10.45 -9.15 20.11
N PHE A 50 11.19 -8.69 19.09
CA PHE A 50 10.84 -8.92 17.70
C PHE A 50 12.02 -9.51 16.92
N SER A 51 11.72 -10.42 16.00
CA SER A 51 12.64 -10.91 14.99
C SER A 51 12.45 -10.16 13.66
N LEU A 52 13.37 -10.36 12.72
CA LEU A 52 13.21 -9.87 11.34
C LEU A 52 11.98 -10.51 10.65
N VAL A 53 11.61 -11.73 11.05
CA VAL A 53 10.44 -12.44 10.53
C VAL A 53 9.15 -11.79 11.03
N ASP A 54 9.08 -11.40 12.30
CA ASP A 54 7.91 -10.72 12.87
C ASP A 54 7.67 -9.38 12.18
N CYS A 55 8.73 -8.63 11.89
CA CYS A 55 8.64 -7.37 11.15
C CYS A 55 8.07 -7.59 9.73
N GLU A 56 8.39 -8.71 9.09
CA GLU A 56 7.87 -9.06 7.78
C GLU A 56 6.40 -9.51 7.84
N ILE A 57 6.03 -10.32 8.83
CA ILE A 57 4.64 -10.74 9.04
C ILE A 57 3.76 -9.53 9.29
N VAL A 58 4.15 -8.63 10.21
CA VAL A 58 3.40 -7.41 10.50
C VAL A 58 3.25 -6.56 9.24
N TYR A 59 4.31 -6.39 8.46
CA TYR A 59 4.24 -5.66 7.19
C TYR A 59 3.27 -6.29 6.19
N LEU A 60 3.25 -7.62 6.07
CA LEU A 60 2.34 -8.35 5.17
C LEU A 60 0.89 -8.25 5.64
N VAL A 61 0.64 -8.36 6.94
CA VAL A 61 -0.68 -8.21 7.55
C VAL A 61 -1.18 -6.78 7.34
N SER A 62 -0.38 -5.76 7.67
CA SER A 62 -0.73 -4.35 7.45
C SER A 62 -0.98 -4.04 5.97
N LYS A 63 -0.22 -4.64 5.05
CA LYS A 63 -0.47 -4.52 3.60
C LYS A 63 -1.84 -5.06 3.22
N ARG A 64 -2.20 -6.25 3.71
CA ARG A 64 -3.49 -6.88 3.42
C ARG A 64 -4.63 -6.08 4.03
N ALA A 65 -4.46 -5.62 5.27
CA ALA A 65 -5.42 -4.76 5.95
C ALA A 65 -5.71 -3.49 5.15
N ALA A 66 -4.68 -2.77 4.70
CA ALA A 66 -4.84 -1.56 3.88
C ALA A 66 -5.70 -1.82 2.62
N LYS A 67 -5.49 -2.96 1.94
CA LYS A 67 -6.26 -3.32 0.74
C LYS A 67 -7.72 -3.67 1.06
N LEU A 68 -7.96 -4.39 2.15
CA LEU A 68 -9.32 -4.72 2.59
C LEU A 68 -10.09 -3.46 3.00
N CYS A 69 -9.45 -2.56 3.76
CA CYS A 69 -10.02 -1.26 4.12
C CYS A 69 -10.33 -0.42 2.87
N ALA A 70 -9.41 -0.38 1.90
CA ALA A 70 -9.62 0.32 0.65
C ALA A 70 -10.80 -0.25 -0.16
N ALA A 71 -10.97 -1.58 -0.17
CA ALA A 71 -12.12 -2.21 -0.83
C ALA A 71 -13.44 -1.82 -0.17
N GLY A 72 -13.50 -1.79 1.17
CA GLY A 72 -14.68 -1.31 1.90
C GLY A 72 -15.01 0.15 1.56
N LEU A 73 -14.00 1.03 1.59
CA LEU A 73 -14.18 2.46 1.25
C LEU A 73 -14.62 2.66 -0.20
N ALA A 74 -14.05 1.89 -1.14
CA ALA A 74 -14.43 1.92 -2.54
C ALA A 74 -15.90 1.51 -2.73
N THR A 75 -16.35 0.46 -2.03
CA THR A 75 -17.76 0.03 -2.04
C THR A 75 -18.67 1.14 -1.50
N ILE A 76 -18.37 1.69 -0.32
CA ILE A 76 -19.17 2.77 0.28
C ILE A 76 -19.24 3.99 -0.65
N GLY A 77 -18.10 4.42 -1.20
CA GLY A 77 -18.05 5.53 -2.14
C GLY A 77 -18.89 5.27 -3.40
N ASN A 78 -18.81 4.06 -3.97
CA ASN A 78 -19.63 3.70 -5.12
C ASN A 78 -21.12 3.61 -4.79
N CYS A 79 -21.49 3.14 -3.59
CA CYS A 79 -22.87 3.12 -3.12
C CYS A 79 -23.42 4.55 -3.00
N ILE A 80 -22.70 5.46 -2.33
CA ILE A 80 -23.11 6.87 -2.22
C ILE A 80 -23.23 7.50 -3.61
N ARG A 81 -22.28 7.23 -4.50
CA ARG A 81 -22.28 7.75 -5.88
C ARG A 81 -23.50 7.26 -6.66
N GLY A 82 -23.77 5.95 -6.61
CA GLY A 82 -24.91 5.33 -7.27
C GLY A 82 -26.24 5.84 -6.73
N ASN A 83 -26.37 5.93 -5.40
CA ASN A 83 -27.59 6.42 -4.75
C ASN A 83 -27.90 7.88 -5.08
N ARG A 84 -26.86 8.69 -5.37
CA ARG A 84 -27.02 10.10 -5.75
C ARG A 84 -27.07 10.33 -7.27
N GLY A 85 -26.92 9.28 -8.09
CA GLY A 85 -26.90 9.40 -9.55
C GLY A 85 -25.73 10.25 -10.09
N LEU A 86 -24.61 10.32 -9.38
CA LEU A 86 -23.47 11.17 -9.76
C LEU A 86 -22.49 10.45 -10.69
N ASP A 87 -21.97 11.17 -11.69
CA ASP A 87 -20.91 10.67 -12.58
C ASP A 87 -19.56 10.54 -11.85
N LYS A 88 -19.26 11.52 -11.00
CA LYS A 88 -18.07 11.55 -10.13
C LYS A 88 -18.48 11.98 -8.73
N LEU A 89 -17.87 11.37 -7.73
CA LEU A 89 -18.13 11.68 -6.33
C LEU A 89 -16.82 12.09 -5.63
N CYS A 90 -16.83 13.24 -4.96
CA CYS A 90 -15.74 13.67 -4.09
C CYS A 90 -16.18 13.52 -2.63
N ILE A 91 -15.44 12.76 -1.84
CA ILE A 91 -15.72 12.56 -0.40
C ILE A 91 -14.45 12.83 0.40
N ASN A 92 -14.63 13.48 1.55
CA ASN A 92 -13.61 13.62 2.56
C ASN A 92 -13.79 12.54 3.62
N VAL A 93 -12.75 11.76 3.87
CA VAL A 93 -12.74 10.67 4.85
C VAL A 93 -11.85 11.10 6.01
N GLY A 94 -12.44 11.26 7.19
CA GLY A 94 -11.69 11.40 8.43
C GLY A 94 -11.12 10.04 8.82
N VAL A 95 -9.80 9.97 9.02
CA VAL A 95 -9.12 8.76 9.43
C VAL A 95 -8.28 9.07 10.65
N ASP A 96 -8.56 8.36 11.73
CA ASP A 96 -7.76 8.40 12.94
C ASP A 96 -7.20 6.99 13.22
N GLY A 97 -6.03 6.95 13.85
CA GLY A 97 -5.36 5.72 14.24
C GLY A 97 -3.85 5.74 13.98
N SER A 98 -3.09 5.30 14.97
CA SER A 98 -1.62 5.21 14.90
C SER A 98 -1.12 4.34 13.74
N VAL A 99 -1.86 3.30 13.33
CA VAL A 99 -1.48 2.49 12.15
C VAL A 99 -1.56 3.29 10.85
N TYR A 100 -2.50 4.24 10.73
CA TYR A 100 -2.62 5.07 9.54
C TYR A 100 -1.53 6.16 9.50
N THR A 101 -1.20 6.73 10.67
CA THR A 101 -0.24 7.83 10.82
C THR A 101 1.22 7.35 10.89
N GLU A 102 1.51 6.34 11.71
CA GLU A 102 2.87 5.87 12.00
C GLU A 102 3.40 4.89 10.94
N HIS A 103 2.52 4.09 10.32
CA HIS A 103 2.98 3.05 9.39
C HIS A 103 3.37 3.65 8.02
N PRO A 104 4.64 3.53 7.58
CA PRO A 104 5.21 4.33 6.48
C PRO A 104 4.57 4.17 5.12
N LYS A 105 3.79 3.10 4.92
CA LYS A 105 3.19 2.75 3.62
C LYS A 105 1.71 2.40 3.70
N PHE A 106 1.08 2.54 4.88
CA PHE A 106 -0.31 2.13 5.02
C PHE A 106 -1.22 3.12 4.29
N SER A 107 -1.09 4.41 4.58
CA SER A 107 -1.85 5.49 3.96
C SER A 107 -1.65 5.56 2.44
N GLU A 108 -0.41 5.47 1.97
CA GLU A 108 -0.05 5.43 0.53
C GLU A 108 -0.80 4.29 -0.19
N ARG A 109 -0.72 3.07 0.34
CA ARG A 109 -1.34 1.89 -0.26
C ARG A 109 -2.85 1.92 -0.22
N LEU A 110 -3.42 2.43 0.86
CA LEU A 110 -4.86 2.57 0.99
C LEU A 110 -5.38 3.54 -0.09
N LYS A 111 -4.74 4.71 -0.23
CA LYS A 111 -5.06 5.71 -1.26
C LYS A 111 -4.93 5.14 -2.68
N GLU A 112 -3.83 4.47 -2.97
CA GLU A 112 -3.59 3.83 -4.27
C GLU A 112 -4.66 2.77 -4.57
N THR A 113 -4.95 1.89 -3.61
CA THR A 113 -5.90 0.80 -3.80
C THR A 113 -7.33 1.34 -4.01
N VAL A 114 -7.74 2.36 -3.25
CA VAL A 114 -9.03 3.03 -3.45
C VAL A 114 -9.11 3.61 -4.87
N SER A 115 -8.07 4.30 -5.34
CA SER A 115 -8.07 4.92 -6.67
C SER A 115 -8.22 3.88 -7.79
N ILE A 116 -7.70 2.67 -7.59
CA ILE A 116 -7.84 1.55 -8.54
C ILE A 116 -9.26 0.99 -8.49
N LEU A 117 -9.82 0.78 -7.29
CA LEU A 117 -11.12 0.12 -7.10
C LEU A 117 -12.32 1.04 -7.39
N ALA A 118 -12.19 2.35 -7.16
CA ALA A 118 -13.25 3.32 -7.39
C ALA A 118 -12.70 4.59 -8.10
N PRO A 119 -12.35 4.50 -9.39
CA PRO A 119 -11.76 5.62 -10.14
C PRO A 119 -12.72 6.80 -10.31
N LYS A 120 -14.02 6.59 -10.15
CA LYS A 120 -15.06 7.62 -10.19
C LYS A 120 -15.31 8.30 -8.83
N CYS A 121 -14.66 7.82 -7.77
CA CYS A 121 -14.79 8.33 -6.41
C CYS A 121 -13.44 8.90 -5.95
N LYS A 122 -13.34 10.23 -5.88
CA LYS A 122 -12.16 10.92 -5.35
C LYS A 122 -12.27 11.01 -3.82
N LEU A 123 -11.50 10.19 -3.13
CA LEU A 123 -11.40 10.24 -1.67
C LEU A 123 -10.22 11.11 -1.23
N THR A 124 -10.50 12.12 -0.41
CA THR A 124 -9.48 12.94 0.27
C THR A 124 -9.44 12.51 1.74
N PHE A 125 -8.27 12.18 2.24
CA PHE A 125 -8.11 11.66 3.61
C PHE A 125 -7.56 12.75 4.53
N TYR A 126 -8.25 12.98 5.65
CA TYR A 126 -7.86 13.93 6.70
C TYR A 126 -7.51 13.15 7.96
N VAL A 127 -6.39 13.53 8.58
CA VAL A 127 -5.92 13.06 9.89
C VAL A 127 -5.98 14.25 10.82
#